data_AF-A0AAV8V7P1-F1
#
_entry.id   AF-A0AAV8V7P1-F1
#
_cell.length_a   1.000
_cell.length_b   1.000
_cell.length_c   1.000
_cell.angle_alpha   90.00
_cell.angle_beta   90.00
_cell.angle_gamma   90.00
#
_symmetry.space_group_name_H-M   'P 1'
#
loop_
_entity.id
_entity.type
_entity.pdbx_description
1 polymer ?
#
loop_
_entity_poly.entity_id
_entity_poly.type
_entity_poly.pdbx_seq_one_letter_code
_entity_poly.pdbx_strand_id
1 'polypeptide(L)'
;MDVCERDRARGGKMISISLRLHIFLHGVALKIVFGNSCRTGGLHIWQTQEMPTRDRVTYLNPSLREAETRCMGQIPFGDLALLKWGVQEDALMAVSTLVEVLGEGFIKYMDAFKPFLYLGLKNHQEYQVCGTAVGLTGDIFRALKLKILPYCDEIMTLLLENLGDQSVHRSVKPQILSVFGDMVLSIGPEFKKYLDIVLSTLAQASQAQVDRNDFDMIDYLNELREGVLDAYTGIIQGLKGDGPTPSPDVLILEPHIPFIVQFITVVAQDTEHSDGTVAVAAGIVGDLCTAFGAPMVQLLDLEPINEMLAQGRRSRVNRTKTLATWATKELRKLKAANSTAAAASCVSSYEVISIEINLTFLDDVKFASQVESNTEFGNVLFL
;
A
#
# COMPACT_ATOMS: atom_id res chain seq x y z
N MET A 1 -9.20 37.05 42.94
CA MET A 1 -10.07 38.24 42.85
C MET A 1 -10.21 38.50 41.36
N ASP A 2 -11.32 38.26 40.68
CA ASP A 2 -12.72 38.20 41.10
C ASP A 2 -13.55 37.35 40.12
N VAL A 3 -14.79 37.09 40.50
CA VAL A 3 -15.84 36.35 39.78
C VAL A 3 -15.76 34.83 39.93
N CYS A 4 -15.67 34.37 41.19
CA CYS A 4 -15.88 32.97 41.55
C CYS A 4 -16.92 32.86 42.68
N GLU A 5 -18.05 33.56 42.57
CA GLU A 5 -19.12 33.46 43.59
C GLU A 5 -20.46 34.03 43.12
N ARG A 6 -21.06 33.40 42.09
CA ARG A 6 -22.50 33.48 41.80
C ARG A 6 -22.83 32.55 40.64
N ASP A 7 -23.17 31.30 40.94
CA ASP A 7 -24.16 30.48 40.22
C ASP A 7 -24.17 29.02 40.73
N ARG A 8 -24.32 28.87 42.05
CA ARG A 8 -24.62 27.58 42.70
C ARG A 8 -26.13 27.28 42.76
N ALA A 9 -26.92 27.86 41.86
CA ALA A 9 -28.38 27.79 41.94
C ALA A 9 -29.02 27.63 40.56
N ARG A 10 -28.91 26.43 39.98
CA ARG A 10 -29.90 25.83 39.08
C ARG A 10 -29.54 24.37 38.86
N GLY A 11 -30.28 23.47 39.53
CA GLY A 11 -30.09 22.03 39.48
C GLY A 11 -30.42 21.43 38.11
N GLY A 12 -29.48 21.49 37.18
CA GLY A 12 -29.47 20.68 35.97
C GLY A 12 -28.47 19.54 36.10
N LYS A 13 -28.92 18.29 36.00
CA LYS A 13 -28.01 17.14 35.85
C LYS A 13 -27.31 17.26 34.49
N MET A 14 -26.04 17.65 34.52
CA MET A 14 -25.17 17.61 33.35
C MET A 14 -24.56 16.21 33.27
N ILE A 15 -24.95 15.41 32.28
CA ILE A 15 -24.26 14.15 31.97
C ILE A 15 -22.98 14.54 31.22
N SER A 16 -21.84 14.47 31.89
CA SER A 16 -20.52 14.63 31.27
C SER A 16 -20.02 13.27 30.82
N ILE A 17 -19.91 13.07 29.51
CA ILE A 17 -19.22 11.91 28.92
C ILE A 17 -17.75 12.33 28.74
N SER A 18 -16.86 11.74 29.55
CA SER A 18 -15.41 11.94 29.43
C SER A 18 -14.82 10.78 28.62
N LEU A 19 -14.54 10.99 27.33
CA LEU A 19 -13.74 10.06 26.53
C LEU A 19 -12.26 10.35 26.80
N ARG A 20 -11.53 9.40 27.40
CA ARG A 20 -10.06 9.40 27.44
C ARG A 20 -9.54 8.71 26.19
N LEU A 21 -9.05 9.48 25.23
CA LEU A 21 -8.32 8.96 24.07
C LEU A 21 -6.82 9.00 24.37
N HIS A 22 -6.18 7.84 24.46
CA HIS A 22 -4.72 7.73 24.53
C HIS A 22 -4.19 7.46 23.12
N ILE A 23 -3.59 8.46 22.47
CA ILE A 23 -2.87 8.29 21.22
C ILE A 23 -1.37 8.18 21.55
N PHE A 24 -0.76 7.05 21.21
CA PHE A 24 0.68 6.83 21.32
C PHE A 24 1.34 7.10 19.96
N LEU A 25 2.03 8.23 19.82
CA LEU A 25 2.96 8.50 18.73
C LEU A 25 4.35 8.68 19.35
N HIS A 26 5.27 7.76 19.03
CA HIS A 26 6.72 7.86 19.25
C HIS A 26 7.19 8.53 20.56
N GLY A 27 6.74 7.99 21.71
CA GLY A 27 7.44 8.18 22.98
C GLY A 27 7.25 9.52 23.71
N VAL A 28 6.30 10.37 23.30
CA VAL A 28 5.89 11.56 24.07
C VAL A 28 4.40 11.44 24.43
N ALA A 29 4.08 11.47 25.72
CA ALA A 29 2.69 11.45 26.18
C ALA A 29 2.10 12.87 26.09
N LEU A 30 1.26 13.13 25.09
CA LEU A 30 0.49 14.37 24.99
C LEU A 30 -0.86 14.21 25.70
N LYS A 31 -1.22 15.16 26.57
CA LYS A 31 -2.55 15.23 27.19
C LYS A 31 -3.33 16.35 26.51
N ILE A 32 -4.30 16.00 25.66
CA ILE A 32 -5.20 16.96 25.01
C ILE A 32 -6.56 16.90 25.71
N VAL A 33 -7.04 18.05 26.19
CA VAL A 33 -8.37 18.20 26.81
C VAL A 33 -9.24 19.02 25.86
N PHE A 34 -10.30 18.41 25.33
CA PHE A 34 -11.33 19.13 24.58
C PHE A 34 -12.51 19.46 25.48
N GLY A 35 -12.91 20.73 25.51
CA GLY A 35 -14.11 21.20 26.20
C GLY A 35 -15.03 21.93 25.23
N ASN A 36 -16.30 21.52 25.16
CA ASN A 36 -17.34 22.29 24.47
C ASN A 36 -17.87 23.38 25.40
N SER A 37 -17.80 24.64 24.97
CA SER A 37 -18.57 25.72 25.58
C SER A 37 -19.70 26.11 24.63
N CYS A 38 -20.94 25.81 25.02
CA CYS A 38 -22.11 26.38 24.36
C CYS A 38 -22.16 27.88 24.63
N ARG A 39 -21.54 28.72 23.77
CA ARG A 39 -22.10 30.02 23.36
C ARG A 39 -21.38 30.80 22.25
N THR A 40 -20.20 30.41 21.80
CA THR A 40 -19.57 31.02 20.61
C THR A 40 -18.63 30.01 19.98
N GLY A 41 -18.89 29.58 18.74
CA GLY A 41 -18.10 28.55 18.05
C GLY A 41 -16.65 28.98 17.83
N GLY A 42 -15.71 28.30 18.49
CA GLY A 42 -14.27 28.44 18.29
C GLY A 42 -13.49 27.44 19.17
N LEU A 43 -12.51 26.75 18.59
CA LEU A 43 -11.66 25.74 19.24
C LEU A 43 -10.33 26.41 19.68
N HIS A 44 -9.98 26.37 20.97
CA HIS A 44 -8.71 26.90 21.49
C HIS A 44 -7.94 25.86 22.33
N ILE A 45 -6.62 25.81 22.16
CA ILE A 45 -5.68 24.87 22.81
C ILE A 45 -5.00 25.54 24.01
N TRP A 46 -4.92 24.87 25.17
CA TRP A 46 -4.20 25.35 26.36
C TRP A 46 -3.07 24.37 26.79
N GLN A 47 -1.83 24.84 26.65
CA GLN A 47 -0.52 24.51 27.28
C GLN A 47 -0.06 23.06 27.62
N THR A 48 1.20 22.76 27.26
CA THR A 48 1.94 21.47 27.46
C THR A 48 2.95 21.53 28.62
N GLN A 49 3.15 20.42 29.34
CA GLN A 49 4.20 20.28 30.37
C GLN A 49 4.82 18.87 30.37
N GLU A 50 6.16 18.77 30.40
CA GLU A 50 6.96 17.53 30.31
C GLU A 50 7.39 16.97 31.70
N MET A 51 7.60 15.66 31.82
CA MET A 51 8.17 14.99 33.01
C MET A 51 9.24 13.94 32.65
N PRO A 52 10.25 13.67 33.54
CA PRO A 52 11.45 12.91 33.20
C PRO A 52 11.37 11.40 33.50
N THR A 53 12.28 10.67 32.84
CA THR A 53 12.36 9.21 32.69
C THR A 53 13.19 8.50 33.76
N ARG A 54 12.57 7.62 34.55
CA ARG A 54 13.22 6.43 35.16
C ARG A 54 12.16 5.40 35.59
N ASP A 55 12.55 4.13 35.48
CA ASP A 55 11.82 2.90 35.80
C ASP A 55 10.88 2.35 34.71
N ARG A 56 11.50 1.64 33.75
CA ARG A 56 10.84 0.66 32.88
C ARG A 56 10.65 -0.65 33.65
N VAL A 57 9.55 -1.33 33.32
CA VAL A 57 9.11 -2.68 33.76
C VAL A 57 8.26 -2.63 35.04
N THR A 58 7.10 -3.29 34.99
CA THR A 58 6.06 -3.46 36.05
C THR A 58 5.00 -2.38 36.29
N TYR A 59 4.29 -1.86 35.27
CA TYR A 59 2.90 -1.40 35.45
C TYR A 59 2.06 -1.63 34.18
N LEU A 60 1.82 -2.89 33.83
CA LEU A 60 0.67 -3.24 32.98
C LEU A 60 -0.58 -3.19 33.87
N ASN A 61 -1.41 -2.19 33.63
CA ASN A 61 -2.57 -1.83 34.45
C ASN A 61 -3.61 -2.98 34.44
N PRO A 62 -4.05 -3.49 35.62
CA PRO A 62 -5.07 -4.54 35.71
C PRO A 62 -6.41 -4.18 35.04
N SER A 63 -6.67 -2.89 34.86
CA SER A 63 -7.90 -2.35 34.26
C SER A 63 -8.02 -2.56 32.74
N LEU A 64 -6.90 -2.76 32.02
CA LEU A 64 -6.95 -3.14 30.60
C LEU A 64 -7.33 -4.61 30.41
N ARG A 65 -6.82 -5.51 31.27
CA ARG A 65 -7.26 -6.92 31.30
C ARG A 65 -8.72 -7.07 31.71
N GLU A 66 -9.19 -6.25 32.65
CA GLU A 66 -10.60 -6.23 33.02
C GLU A 66 -11.49 -5.66 31.90
N ALA A 67 -11.05 -4.65 31.15
CA ALA A 67 -11.77 -4.17 29.96
C ALA A 67 -11.80 -5.22 28.82
N GLU A 68 -10.68 -5.92 28.61
CA GLU A 68 -10.57 -7.05 27.66
C GLU A 68 -11.56 -8.17 28.01
N THR A 69 -11.70 -8.49 29.30
CA THR A 69 -12.58 -9.56 29.77
C THR A 69 -14.05 -9.12 29.83
N ARG A 70 -14.32 -7.84 30.14
CA ARG A 70 -15.68 -7.33 30.39
C ARG A 70 -16.40 -6.85 29.13
N CYS A 71 -15.69 -6.35 28.13
CA CYS A 71 -16.29 -6.03 26.83
C CYS A 71 -16.46 -7.28 25.95
N MET A 72 -15.49 -8.22 25.95
CA MET A 72 -15.57 -9.42 25.09
C MET A 72 -16.46 -10.52 25.67
N GLY A 73 -16.56 -10.64 27.00
CA GLY A 73 -17.41 -11.62 27.67
C GLY A 73 -18.90 -11.28 27.66
N GLN A 74 -19.29 -10.12 27.13
CA GLN A 74 -20.67 -9.61 27.13
C GLN A 74 -21.14 -9.09 25.77
N ILE A 75 -20.45 -9.37 24.66
CA ILE A 75 -21.03 -9.23 23.33
C ILE A 75 -21.65 -10.59 22.98
N PRO A 76 -22.96 -10.80 23.19
CA PRO A 76 -23.60 -11.99 22.67
C PRO A 76 -23.63 -11.88 21.15
N PHE A 77 -22.60 -12.41 20.49
CA PHE A 77 -22.56 -12.47 19.02
C PHE A 77 -23.80 -13.19 18.44
N GLY A 78 -24.49 -14.01 19.24
CA GLY A 78 -25.73 -14.71 18.87
C GLY A 78 -26.86 -13.82 18.34
N ASP A 79 -26.90 -12.53 18.69
CA ASP A 79 -27.96 -11.62 18.22
C ASP A 79 -27.62 -10.89 16.92
N LEU A 80 -26.37 -10.98 16.41
CA LEU A 80 -25.94 -10.21 15.24
C LEU A 80 -26.78 -10.53 13.98
N ALA A 81 -27.23 -11.77 13.84
CA ALA A 81 -28.08 -12.23 12.73
C ALA A 81 -29.51 -11.67 12.77
N LEU A 82 -29.98 -11.13 13.91
CA LEU A 82 -31.33 -10.59 14.12
C LEU A 82 -31.36 -9.05 14.15
N LEU A 83 -30.21 -8.40 14.11
CA LEU A 83 -30.12 -6.94 14.11
C LEU A 83 -30.54 -6.36 12.76
N LYS A 84 -31.16 -5.17 12.79
CA LYS A 84 -31.42 -4.39 11.56
C LYS A 84 -30.11 -4.15 10.81
N TRP A 85 -30.14 -4.18 9.49
CA TRP A 85 -28.97 -4.18 8.61
C TRP A 85 -27.93 -3.09 8.89
N GLY A 86 -28.34 -1.85 9.18
CA GLY A 86 -27.40 -0.78 9.56
C GLY A 86 -26.64 -1.05 10.87
N VAL A 87 -27.22 -1.82 11.80
CA VAL A 87 -26.55 -2.20 13.05
C VAL A 87 -25.51 -3.30 12.80
N GLN A 88 -25.69 -4.13 11.77
CA GLN A 88 -24.69 -5.13 11.39
C GLN A 88 -23.44 -4.46 10.79
N GLU A 89 -23.63 -3.45 9.93
CA GLU A 89 -22.53 -2.66 9.35
C GLU A 89 -21.70 -1.98 10.45
N ASP A 90 -22.35 -1.25 11.36
CA ASP A 90 -21.68 -0.58 12.49
C ASP A 90 -20.95 -1.57 13.41
N ALA A 91 -21.53 -2.75 13.62
CA ALA A 91 -20.90 -3.80 14.40
C ALA A 91 -19.65 -4.35 13.72
N LEU A 92 -19.68 -4.58 12.40
CA LEU A 92 -18.50 -5.02 11.65
C LEU A 92 -17.40 -3.95 11.64
N MET A 93 -17.76 -2.67 11.47
CA MET A 93 -16.81 -1.56 11.57
C MET A 93 -16.18 -1.48 12.97
N ALA A 94 -16.96 -1.69 14.03
CA ALA A 94 -16.41 -1.76 15.39
C ALA A 94 -15.42 -2.93 15.54
N VAL A 95 -15.70 -4.07 14.91
CA VAL A 95 -14.77 -5.20 14.90
C VAL A 95 -13.49 -4.88 14.12
N SER A 96 -13.55 -4.16 12.98
CA SER A 96 -12.35 -3.71 12.25
C SER A 96 -11.41 -2.93 13.16
N THR A 97 -11.94 -1.95 13.91
CA THR A 97 -11.11 -1.17 14.86
C THR A 97 -10.50 -2.04 15.96
N LEU A 98 -11.21 -3.08 16.38
CA LEU A 98 -10.72 -4.02 17.39
C LEU A 98 -9.62 -4.94 16.84
N VAL A 99 -9.75 -5.39 15.60
CA VAL A 99 -8.74 -6.18 14.88
C VAL A 99 -7.46 -5.37 14.73
N GLU A 100 -7.56 -4.10 14.33
CA GLU A 100 -6.40 -3.21 14.23
C GLU A 100 -5.67 -3.01 15.58
N VAL A 101 -6.43 -2.83 16.67
CA VAL A 101 -5.86 -2.59 18.01
C VAL A 101 -5.24 -3.85 18.61
N LEU A 102 -5.88 -5.00 18.43
CA LEU A 102 -5.40 -6.27 18.99
C LEU A 102 -4.31 -6.94 18.13
N GLY A 103 -4.28 -6.64 16.83
CA GLY A 103 -3.40 -7.27 15.85
C GLY A 103 -3.50 -8.80 15.92
N GLU A 104 -2.35 -9.46 16.02
CA GLU A 104 -2.25 -10.91 16.12
C GLU A 104 -3.01 -11.52 17.32
N GLY A 105 -3.33 -10.72 18.34
CA GLY A 105 -4.10 -11.15 19.51
C GLY A 105 -5.56 -11.50 19.20
N PHE A 106 -6.09 -11.02 18.07
CA PHE A 106 -7.47 -11.27 17.64
C PHE A 106 -7.73 -12.74 17.31
N ILE A 107 -6.70 -13.55 17.04
CA ILE A 107 -6.82 -14.97 16.70
C ILE A 107 -7.67 -15.77 17.71
N LYS A 108 -7.69 -15.36 18.98
CA LYS A 108 -8.48 -15.99 20.06
C LYS A 108 -9.99 -15.94 19.82
N TYR A 109 -10.45 -14.98 19.02
CA TYR A 109 -11.87 -14.75 18.74
C TYR A 109 -12.28 -15.29 17.37
N MET A 110 -11.33 -15.69 16.52
CA MET A 110 -11.59 -16.01 15.12
C MET A 110 -12.58 -17.17 14.94
N ASP A 111 -12.47 -18.22 15.75
CA ASP A 111 -13.40 -19.36 15.68
C ASP A 111 -14.84 -19.01 16.07
N ALA A 112 -15.00 -18.09 17.02
CA ALA A 112 -16.32 -17.59 17.41
C ALA A 112 -16.84 -16.56 16.39
N PHE A 113 -15.94 -15.79 15.77
CA PHE A 113 -16.29 -14.69 14.88
C PHE A 113 -16.57 -15.13 13.43
N LYS A 114 -15.90 -16.19 12.93
CA LYS A 114 -16.00 -16.63 11.53
C LYS A 114 -17.44 -16.82 11.01
N PRO A 115 -18.44 -17.33 11.77
CA PRO A 115 -19.79 -17.49 11.24
C PRO A 115 -20.44 -16.15 10.89
N PHE A 116 -20.10 -15.09 11.64
CA PHE A 116 -20.62 -13.73 11.43
C PHE A 116 -19.95 -13.05 10.25
N LEU A 117 -18.65 -13.24 10.10
CA LEU A 117 -17.93 -12.80 8.92
C LEU A 117 -18.50 -13.44 7.65
N TYR A 118 -18.70 -14.77 7.66
CA TYR A 118 -19.21 -15.50 6.50
C TYR A 118 -20.66 -15.14 6.20
N LEU A 119 -21.48 -14.86 7.22
CA LEU A 119 -22.83 -14.35 7.04
C LEU A 119 -22.81 -12.98 6.33
N GLY A 120 -21.91 -12.07 6.75
CA GLY A 120 -21.73 -10.78 6.11
C GLY A 120 -21.29 -10.91 4.64
N LEU A 121 -20.31 -11.77 4.37
CA LEU A 121 -19.82 -12.02 3.00
C LEU A 121 -20.89 -12.63 2.08
N LYS A 122 -21.81 -13.46 2.61
CA LYS A 122 -22.90 -14.05 1.82
C LYS A 122 -24.13 -13.15 1.66
N ASN A 123 -24.18 -12.00 2.32
CA ASN A 123 -25.35 -11.14 2.30
C ASN A 123 -25.38 -10.24 1.06
N HIS A 124 -25.83 -10.79 -0.07
CA HIS A 124 -25.85 -10.06 -1.34
C HIS A 124 -26.95 -8.98 -1.40
N GLN A 125 -27.98 -9.07 -0.54
CA GLN A 125 -29.10 -8.11 -0.53
C GLN A 125 -28.70 -6.75 0.02
N GLU A 126 -27.79 -6.74 1.01
CA GLU A 126 -27.30 -5.53 1.68
C GLU A 126 -25.82 -5.33 1.36
N TYR A 127 -25.55 -4.75 0.19
CA TYR A 127 -24.20 -4.61 -0.33
C TYR A 127 -23.27 -3.78 0.57
N GLN A 128 -23.80 -2.89 1.40
CA GLN A 128 -23.02 -2.12 2.38
C GLN A 128 -22.43 -3.04 3.46
N VAL A 129 -23.23 -3.96 4.00
CA VAL A 129 -22.78 -4.96 4.98
C VAL A 129 -21.76 -5.91 4.35
N CYS A 130 -22.03 -6.35 3.12
CA CYS A 130 -21.10 -7.20 2.37
C CYS A 130 -19.76 -6.49 2.13
N GLY A 131 -19.78 -5.23 1.68
CA GLY A 131 -18.57 -4.42 1.48
C GLY A 131 -17.77 -4.22 2.76
N THR A 132 -18.44 -3.91 3.88
CA THR A 132 -17.78 -3.79 5.18
C THR A 132 -17.19 -5.12 5.64
N ALA A 133 -17.85 -6.26 5.39
CA ALA A 133 -17.31 -7.58 5.67
C ALA A 133 -16.07 -7.92 4.81
N VAL A 134 -16.06 -7.49 3.55
CA VAL A 134 -14.90 -7.61 2.65
C VAL A 134 -13.75 -6.76 3.18
N GLY A 135 -13.98 -5.49 3.53
CA GLY A 135 -12.96 -4.62 4.13
C GLY A 135 -12.37 -5.19 5.43
N LEU A 136 -13.24 -5.67 6.33
CA LEU A 136 -12.83 -6.34 7.57
C LEU A 136 -11.99 -7.60 7.30
N THR A 137 -12.25 -8.31 6.21
CA THR A 137 -11.41 -9.44 5.79
C THR A 137 -9.98 -8.96 5.54
N GLY A 138 -9.79 -7.86 4.80
CA GLY A 138 -8.47 -7.23 4.60
C GLY A 138 -7.79 -6.88 5.93
N ASP A 139 -8.51 -6.27 6.87
CA ASP A 139 -7.97 -5.93 8.20
C ASP A 139 -7.53 -7.17 8.99
N ILE A 140 -8.32 -8.25 8.94
CA ILE A 140 -7.99 -9.52 9.58
C ILE A 140 -6.72 -10.13 8.97
N PHE A 141 -6.58 -10.10 7.64
CA PHE A 141 -5.37 -10.58 6.97
C PHE A 141 -4.13 -9.79 7.42
N ARG A 142 -4.22 -8.45 7.43
CA ARG A 142 -3.12 -7.58 7.87
C ARG A 142 -2.75 -7.81 9.34
N ALA A 143 -3.75 -8.02 10.20
CA ALA A 143 -3.56 -8.23 11.64
C ALA A 143 -3.00 -9.61 11.99
N LEU A 144 -3.52 -10.67 11.37
CA LEU A 144 -3.20 -12.06 11.73
C LEU A 144 -2.06 -12.66 10.89
N LYS A 145 -1.78 -12.11 9.71
CA LYS A 145 -0.75 -12.59 8.78
C LYS A 145 -0.88 -14.10 8.58
N LEU A 146 0.22 -14.85 8.70
CA LEU A 146 0.25 -16.31 8.54
C LEU A 146 -0.68 -17.09 9.50
N LYS A 147 -1.20 -16.48 10.58
CA LYS A 147 -2.14 -17.17 11.47
C LYS A 147 -3.54 -17.34 10.86
N ILE A 148 -3.86 -16.62 9.78
CA ILE A 148 -5.15 -16.75 9.08
C ILE A 148 -5.23 -17.97 8.18
N LEU A 149 -4.11 -18.65 7.88
CA LEU A 149 -4.04 -19.76 6.92
C LEU A 149 -5.13 -20.84 7.11
N PRO A 150 -5.52 -21.26 8.33
CA PRO A 150 -6.59 -22.24 8.52
C PRO A 150 -7.97 -21.80 8.01
N TYR A 151 -8.21 -20.50 7.88
CA TYR A 151 -9.50 -19.92 7.48
C TYR A 151 -9.48 -19.42 6.02
N CYS A 152 -8.30 -19.39 5.39
CA CYS A 152 -8.07 -18.75 4.10
C CYS A 152 -8.90 -19.40 2.97
N ASP A 153 -9.02 -20.73 2.99
CA ASP A 153 -9.65 -21.51 1.91
C ASP A 153 -11.16 -21.26 1.84
N GLU A 154 -11.82 -21.20 2.99
CA GLU A 154 -13.23 -20.84 3.08
C GLU A 154 -13.45 -19.38 2.67
N ILE A 155 -12.60 -18.45 3.12
CA ILE A 155 -12.70 -17.03 2.74
C ILE A 155 -12.54 -16.86 1.22
N MET A 156 -11.52 -17.48 0.63
CA MET A 156 -11.27 -17.41 -0.82
C MET A 156 -12.46 -17.94 -1.62
N THR A 157 -13.07 -19.04 -1.17
CA THR A 157 -14.26 -19.61 -1.81
C THR A 157 -15.40 -18.59 -1.82
N LEU A 158 -15.69 -17.96 -0.67
CA LEU A 158 -16.76 -16.96 -0.54
C LEU A 158 -16.51 -15.71 -1.38
N LEU A 159 -15.27 -15.23 -1.45
CA LEU A 159 -14.91 -14.05 -2.24
C LEU A 159 -15.04 -14.33 -3.75
N LEU A 160 -14.60 -15.50 -4.21
CA LEU A 160 -14.73 -15.89 -5.62
C LEU A 160 -16.19 -16.15 -6.02
N GLU A 161 -16.99 -16.76 -5.15
CA GLU A 161 -18.45 -16.91 -5.35
C GLU A 161 -19.13 -15.55 -5.53
N ASN A 162 -18.81 -14.58 -4.66
CA ASN A 162 -19.35 -13.22 -4.76
C ASN A 162 -18.98 -12.51 -6.08
N LEU A 163 -17.75 -12.71 -6.59
CA LEU A 163 -17.33 -12.11 -7.87
C LEU A 163 -18.06 -12.72 -9.06
N GLY A 164 -18.31 -14.04 -9.02
CA GLY A 164 -19.04 -14.77 -10.06
C GLY A 164 -20.54 -14.46 -10.08
N ASP A 165 -21.11 -14.07 -8.95
CA ASP A 165 -22.52 -13.72 -8.84
C ASP A 165 -22.83 -12.38 -9.55
N GLN A 166 -23.88 -12.38 -10.37
CA GLN A 166 -24.37 -11.22 -11.11
C GLN A 166 -25.41 -10.42 -10.31
N SER A 167 -25.94 -10.99 -9.23
CA SER A 167 -26.86 -10.32 -8.30
C SER A 167 -26.14 -9.41 -7.30
N VAL A 168 -24.83 -9.60 -7.12
CA VAL A 168 -24.00 -8.78 -6.24
C VAL A 168 -23.85 -7.38 -6.82
N HIS A 169 -24.06 -6.37 -5.97
CA HIS A 169 -23.96 -4.97 -6.36
C HIS A 169 -22.56 -4.64 -6.89
N ARG A 170 -22.50 -3.85 -7.96
CA ARG A 170 -21.27 -3.50 -8.68
C ARG A 170 -20.15 -2.96 -7.79
N SER A 171 -20.47 -2.17 -6.76
CA SER A 171 -19.49 -1.57 -5.84
C SER A 171 -18.75 -2.56 -4.92
N VAL A 172 -19.26 -3.80 -4.76
CA VAL A 172 -18.59 -4.82 -3.93
C VAL A 172 -17.41 -5.45 -4.68
N LYS A 173 -17.52 -5.59 -6.01
CA LYS A 173 -16.49 -6.27 -6.82
C LYS A 173 -15.11 -5.59 -6.71
N PRO A 174 -14.99 -4.25 -6.86
CA PRO A 174 -13.72 -3.56 -6.67
C PRO A 174 -13.08 -3.81 -5.29
N GLN A 175 -13.90 -3.86 -4.23
CA GLN A 175 -13.42 -4.09 -2.87
C GLN A 175 -12.85 -5.50 -2.70
N ILE A 176 -13.52 -6.52 -3.26
CA ILE A 176 -13.02 -7.90 -3.23
C ILE A 176 -11.66 -8.00 -3.95
N LEU A 177 -11.54 -7.35 -5.11
CA LEU A 177 -10.29 -7.36 -5.88
C LEU A 177 -9.15 -6.74 -5.07
N SER A 178 -9.38 -5.58 -4.44
CA SER A 178 -8.37 -4.92 -3.59
C SER A 178 -7.94 -5.82 -2.42
N VAL A 179 -8.89 -6.53 -1.78
CA VAL A 179 -8.59 -7.46 -0.67
C VAL A 179 -7.71 -8.63 -1.10
N PHE A 180 -7.77 -9.11 -2.35
CA PHE A 180 -6.80 -10.12 -2.81
C PHE A 180 -5.36 -9.62 -2.69
N GLY A 181 -5.11 -8.33 -2.95
CA GLY A 181 -3.81 -7.70 -2.72
C GLY A 181 -3.39 -7.75 -1.26
N ASP A 182 -4.29 -7.40 -0.33
CA ASP A 182 -4.04 -7.47 1.11
C ASP A 182 -3.73 -8.89 1.60
N MET A 183 -4.44 -9.88 1.02
CA MET A 183 -4.22 -11.28 1.34
C MET A 183 -2.80 -11.71 0.94
N VAL A 184 -2.37 -11.39 -0.29
CA VAL A 184 -1.03 -11.73 -0.77
C VAL A 184 0.05 -11.00 0.02
N LEU A 185 -0.15 -9.73 0.36
CA LEU A 185 0.76 -8.99 1.24
C LEU A 185 0.93 -9.64 2.62
N SER A 186 -0.14 -10.25 3.14
CA SER A 186 -0.18 -10.78 4.49
C SER A 186 0.35 -12.21 4.60
N ILE A 187 0.11 -13.06 3.60
CA ILE A 187 0.52 -14.48 3.61
C ILE A 187 1.65 -14.82 2.62
N GLY A 188 1.97 -13.90 1.71
CA GLY A 188 3.10 -13.99 0.78
C GLY A 188 3.06 -15.26 -0.08
N PRO A 189 4.13 -16.08 -0.08
CA PRO A 189 4.24 -17.29 -0.92
C PRO A 189 3.13 -18.33 -0.72
N GLU A 190 2.48 -18.37 0.44
CA GLU A 190 1.37 -19.30 0.71
C GLU A 190 0.15 -19.01 -0.20
N PHE A 191 0.07 -17.81 -0.79
CA PHE A 191 -0.98 -17.43 -1.72
C PHE A 191 -0.83 -18.08 -3.10
N LYS A 192 0.30 -18.71 -3.43
CA LYS A 192 0.56 -19.32 -4.75
C LYS A 192 -0.56 -20.25 -5.22
N LYS A 193 -1.22 -20.97 -4.30
CA LYS A 193 -2.34 -21.87 -4.62
C LYS A 193 -3.58 -21.16 -5.19
N TYR A 194 -3.72 -19.87 -4.95
CA TYR A 194 -4.81 -19.02 -5.46
C TYR A 194 -4.38 -18.08 -6.56
N LEU A 195 -3.08 -17.96 -6.82
CA LEU A 195 -2.54 -16.92 -7.67
C LEU A 195 -3.08 -17.02 -9.10
N ASP A 196 -3.12 -18.21 -9.69
CA ASP A 196 -3.58 -18.41 -11.07
C ASP A 196 -5.05 -17.99 -11.25
N ILE A 197 -5.93 -18.39 -10.33
CA ILE A 197 -7.35 -18.04 -10.40
C ILE A 197 -7.53 -16.52 -10.21
N VAL A 198 -6.80 -15.92 -9.26
CA VAL A 198 -6.87 -14.48 -8.99
C VAL A 198 -6.35 -13.66 -10.17
N LEU A 199 -5.22 -14.03 -10.78
CA LEU A 199 -4.68 -13.35 -11.95
C LEU A 199 -5.63 -13.44 -13.15
N SER A 200 -6.27 -14.60 -13.37
CA SER A 200 -7.31 -14.73 -14.39
C SER A 200 -8.51 -13.82 -14.12
N THR A 201 -8.97 -13.75 -12.87
CA THR A 201 -10.07 -12.87 -12.47
C THR A 201 -9.73 -11.40 -12.65
N LEU A 202 -8.51 -10.98 -12.27
CA LEU A 202 -8.02 -9.61 -12.46
C LEU A 202 -7.94 -9.23 -13.95
N ALA A 203 -7.46 -10.16 -14.79
CA ALA A 203 -7.39 -9.95 -16.23
C ALA A 203 -8.77 -9.79 -16.89
N GLN A 204 -9.78 -10.50 -16.39
CA GLN A 204 -11.17 -10.32 -16.86
C GLN A 204 -11.74 -8.98 -16.39
N ALA A 205 -11.54 -8.62 -15.12
CA ALA A 205 -12.03 -7.36 -14.56
C ALA A 205 -11.39 -6.14 -15.23
N SER A 206 -10.11 -6.19 -15.59
CA SER A 206 -9.40 -5.08 -16.23
C SER A 206 -9.86 -4.79 -17.66
N GLN A 207 -10.55 -5.74 -18.30
CA GLN A 207 -11.10 -5.62 -19.65
C GLN A 207 -12.57 -5.16 -19.64
N ALA A 208 -13.15 -4.89 -18.47
CA ALA A 208 -14.52 -4.42 -18.35
C ALA A 208 -14.71 -3.12 -19.15
N GLN A 209 -15.83 -3.06 -19.88
CA GLN A 209 -16.27 -1.87 -20.61
C GLN A 209 -17.62 -1.43 -20.08
N VAL A 210 -17.81 -0.12 -20.03
CA VAL A 210 -19.04 0.52 -19.56
C VAL A 210 -19.48 1.58 -20.56
N ASP A 211 -20.74 2.00 -20.47
CA ASP A 211 -21.22 3.12 -21.26
C ASP A 211 -20.59 4.43 -20.78
N ARG A 212 -19.78 5.06 -21.64
CA ARG A 212 -19.10 6.34 -21.35
C ARG A 212 -20.04 7.55 -21.36
N ASN A 213 -21.31 7.37 -21.73
CA ASN A 213 -22.31 8.45 -21.64
C ASN A 213 -22.95 8.52 -20.24
N ASP A 214 -22.75 7.50 -19.41
CA ASP A 214 -23.26 7.44 -18.05
C ASP A 214 -22.12 7.74 -17.06
N PHE A 215 -22.21 8.89 -16.39
CA PHE A 215 -21.19 9.33 -15.43
C PHE A 215 -21.05 8.36 -14.25
N ASP A 216 -22.14 7.74 -13.79
CA ASP A 216 -22.07 6.76 -12.70
C ASP A 216 -21.31 5.50 -13.12
N MET A 217 -21.36 5.16 -14.40
CA MET A 217 -20.63 4.03 -14.96
C MET A 217 -19.14 4.34 -15.12
N ILE A 218 -18.77 5.57 -15.46
CA ILE A 218 -17.37 6.02 -15.50
C ILE A 218 -16.75 5.95 -14.11
N ASP A 219 -17.45 6.45 -13.08
CA ASP A 219 -16.98 6.39 -11.69
C ASP A 219 -16.81 4.93 -11.25
N TYR A 220 -17.79 4.07 -11.55
CA TYR A 220 -17.67 2.64 -11.30
C TYR A 220 -16.47 1.99 -12.03
N LEU A 221 -16.23 2.34 -13.30
CA LEU A 221 -15.09 1.83 -14.06
C LEU A 221 -13.77 2.25 -13.41
N ASN A 222 -13.68 3.49 -12.91
CA ASN A 222 -12.51 3.96 -12.18
C ASN A 222 -12.32 3.22 -10.86
N GLU A 223 -13.37 3.00 -10.07
CA GLU A 223 -13.31 2.18 -8.85
C GLU A 223 -12.84 0.75 -9.15
N LEU A 224 -13.38 0.14 -10.21
CA LEU A 224 -13.00 -1.21 -10.63
C LEU A 224 -11.53 -1.27 -11.05
N ARG A 225 -11.07 -0.28 -11.82
CA ARG A 225 -9.65 -0.18 -12.22
C ARG A 225 -8.75 0.01 -11.01
N GLU A 226 -9.13 0.87 -10.06
CA GLU A 226 -8.38 1.07 -8.81
C GLU A 226 -8.28 -0.25 -8.03
N GLY A 227 -9.39 -0.99 -7.86
CA GLY A 227 -9.38 -2.29 -7.19
C GLY A 227 -8.49 -3.34 -7.87
N VAL A 228 -8.47 -3.39 -9.21
CA VAL A 228 -7.57 -4.28 -9.96
C VAL A 228 -6.10 -3.86 -9.78
N LEU A 229 -5.80 -2.56 -9.85
CA LEU A 229 -4.45 -2.03 -9.70
C LEU A 229 -3.91 -2.24 -8.26
N ASP A 230 -4.75 -2.06 -7.24
CA ASP A 230 -4.39 -2.34 -5.85
C ASP A 230 -4.10 -3.83 -5.64
N ALA A 231 -4.88 -4.71 -6.26
CA ALA A 231 -4.63 -6.14 -6.22
C ALA A 231 -3.24 -6.49 -6.80
N TYR A 232 -2.90 -5.96 -7.98
CA TYR A 232 -1.57 -6.17 -8.58
C TYR A 232 -0.46 -5.58 -7.71
N THR A 233 -0.66 -4.42 -7.10
CA THR A 233 0.27 -3.81 -6.15
C THR A 233 0.56 -4.79 -5.00
N GLY A 234 -0.48 -5.31 -4.37
CA GLY A 234 -0.34 -6.27 -3.27
C GLY A 234 0.30 -7.59 -3.70
N ILE A 235 -0.02 -8.09 -4.89
CA ILE A 235 0.57 -9.31 -5.44
C ILE A 235 2.07 -9.13 -5.71
N ILE A 236 2.47 -8.03 -6.39
CA ILE A 236 3.87 -7.76 -6.72
C ILE A 236 4.68 -7.57 -5.43
N GLN A 237 4.20 -6.76 -4.50
CA GLN A 237 4.89 -6.49 -3.24
C GLN A 237 4.94 -7.74 -2.34
N GLY A 238 3.83 -8.48 -2.22
CA GLY A 238 3.75 -9.68 -1.39
C GLY A 238 4.65 -10.82 -1.88
N LEU A 239 4.78 -10.99 -3.21
CA LEU A 239 5.69 -11.98 -3.79
C LEU A 239 7.15 -11.51 -3.84
N LYS A 240 7.39 -10.21 -3.98
CA LYS A 240 8.74 -9.61 -3.88
C LYS A 240 9.31 -9.76 -2.47
N GLY A 241 8.48 -9.61 -1.44
CA GLY A 241 8.88 -9.61 -0.03
C GLY A 241 9.62 -8.33 0.40
N ASP A 242 9.90 -8.24 1.71
CA ASP A 242 10.46 -7.04 2.36
C ASP A 242 12.00 -6.98 2.37
N GLY A 243 12.66 -7.97 1.75
CA GLY A 243 14.12 -8.08 1.72
C GLY A 243 14.79 -7.04 0.81
N PRO A 244 16.10 -6.78 1.00
CA PRO A 244 16.86 -5.90 0.11
C PRO A 244 16.98 -6.46 -1.31
N THR A 245 16.88 -7.78 -1.46
CA THR A 245 16.83 -8.49 -2.74
C THR A 245 15.42 -9.04 -2.94
N PRO A 246 14.78 -8.82 -4.12
CA PRO A 246 13.50 -9.43 -4.45
C PRO A 246 13.55 -10.95 -4.30
N SER A 247 12.51 -11.52 -3.69
CA SER A 247 12.31 -12.96 -3.62
C SER A 247 12.16 -13.56 -5.02
N PRO A 248 12.70 -14.76 -5.29
CA PRO A 248 12.52 -15.45 -6.58
C PRO A 248 11.06 -15.69 -6.94
N ASP A 249 10.15 -15.70 -5.96
CA ASP A 249 8.73 -15.93 -6.16
C ASP A 249 8.07 -14.84 -7.02
N VAL A 250 8.64 -13.63 -7.06
CA VAL A 250 8.14 -12.55 -7.91
C VAL A 250 8.26 -12.89 -9.41
N LEU A 251 9.17 -13.80 -9.79
CA LEU A 251 9.35 -14.22 -11.18
C LEU A 251 8.15 -15.00 -11.72
N ILE A 252 7.27 -15.51 -10.86
CA ILE A 252 6.00 -16.13 -11.29
C ILE A 252 5.14 -15.11 -12.06
N LEU A 253 5.30 -13.81 -11.78
CA LEU A 253 4.56 -12.75 -12.47
C LEU A 253 5.15 -12.35 -13.82
N GLU A 254 6.37 -12.78 -14.16
CA GLU A 254 7.05 -12.42 -15.41
C GLU A 254 6.18 -12.59 -16.68
N PRO A 255 5.49 -13.73 -16.91
CA PRO A 255 4.61 -13.89 -18.08
C PRO A 255 3.40 -12.95 -18.08
N HIS A 256 3.02 -12.39 -16.93
CA HIS A 256 1.87 -11.49 -16.78
C HIS A 256 2.24 -10.00 -16.90
N ILE A 257 3.52 -9.65 -16.81
CA ILE A 257 3.98 -8.24 -16.87
C ILE A 257 3.50 -7.53 -18.14
N PRO A 258 3.59 -8.10 -19.36
CA PRO A 258 3.15 -7.40 -20.57
C PRO A 258 1.67 -6.98 -20.50
N PHE A 259 0.83 -7.83 -19.90
CA PHE A 259 -0.58 -7.53 -19.70
C PHE A 259 -0.80 -6.40 -18.68
N ILE A 260 -0.09 -6.45 -17.54
CA ILE A 260 -0.17 -5.40 -16.51
C ILE A 260 0.25 -4.05 -17.09
N VAL A 261 1.35 -4.01 -17.85
CA VAL A 261 1.83 -2.79 -18.53
C VAL A 261 0.84 -2.29 -19.57
N GLN A 262 0.27 -3.18 -20.37
CA GLN A 262 -0.79 -2.80 -21.31
C GLN A 262 -1.99 -2.20 -20.59
N PHE A 263 -2.41 -2.78 -19.46
CA PHE A 263 -3.52 -2.26 -18.67
C PHE A 263 -3.22 -0.87 -18.10
N ILE A 264 -2.03 -0.65 -17.54
CA ILE A 264 -1.57 0.67 -17.08
C ILE A 264 -1.58 1.68 -18.24
N THR A 265 -1.19 1.24 -19.44
CA THR A 265 -1.17 2.11 -20.63
C THR A 265 -2.59 2.50 -21.04
N VAL A 266 -3.55 1.57 -21.01
CA VAL A 266 -4.97 1.87 -21.26
C VAL A 266 -5.51 2.88 -20.24
N VAL A 267 -5.18 2.69 -18.95
CA VAL A 267 -5.55 3.64 -17.89
C VAL A 267 -4.93 5.01 -18.13
N ALA A 268 -3.65 5.06 -18.50
CA ALA A 268 -2.92 6.29 -18.75
C ALA A 268 -3.42 7.09 -19.97
N GLN A 269 -3.97 6.39 -20.97
CA GLN A 269 -4.56 7.00 -22.16
C GLN A 269 -6.00 7.50 -21.92
N ASP A 270 -6.65 7.05 -20.86
CA ASP A 270 -8.04 7.40 -20.59
C ASP A 270 -8.14 8.79 -19.96
N THR A 271 -8.74 9.74 -20.66
CA THR A 271 -8.84 11.14 -20.19
C THR A 271 -9.73 11.31 -18.95
N GLU A 272 -10.55 10.30 -18.64
CA GLU A 272 -11.50 10.30 -17.52
C GLU A 272 -10.99 9.52 -16.30
N HIS A 273 -9.69 9.27 -16.20
CA HIS A 273 -9.10 8.61 -15.04
C HIS A 273 -9.16 9.49 -13.76
N SER A 274 -9.42 8.87 -12.61
CA SER A 274 -9.41 9.57 -11.32
C SER A 274 -7.97 9.79 -10.78
N ASP A 275 -7.80 10.75 -9.86
CA ASP A 275 -6.53 10.94 -9.13
C ASP A 275 -6.12 9.67 -8.35
N GLY A 276 -7.09 8.88 -7.88
CA GLY A 276 -6.87 7.60 -7.20
C GLY A 276 -6.29 6.56 -8.14
N THR A 277 -6.92 6.37 -9.30
CA THR A 277 -6.45 5.46 -10.35
C THR A 277 -5.02 5.82 -10.81
N VAL A 278 -4.73 7.12 -11.01
CA VAL A 278 -3.37 7.60 -11.34
C VAL A 278 -2.37 7.29 -10.24
N ALA A 279 -2.77 7.43 -8.96
CA ALA A 279 -1.90 7.16 -7.82
C ALA A 279 -1.48 5.68 -7.79
N VAL A 280 -2.44 4.77 -7.90
CA VAL A 280 -2.18 3.32 -7.84
C VAL A 280 -1.44 2.85 -9.09
N ALA A 281 -1.82 3.33 -10.28
CA ALA A 281 -1.09 3.03 -11.51
C ALA A 281 0.38 3.48 -11.45
N ALA A 282 0.64 4.68 -10.91
CA ALA A 282 2.01 5.13 -10.65
C ALA A 282 2.73 4.24 -9.63
N GLY A 283 2.04 3.79 -8.58
CA GLY A 283 2.54 2.82 -7.61
C GLY A 283 3.07 1.55 -8.29
N ILE A 284 2.26 0.92 -9.14
CA ILE A 284 2.65 -0.31 -9.84
C ILE A 284 3.87 -0.08 -10.74
N VAL A 285 3.96 1.06 -11.44
CA VAL A 285 5.13 1.38 -12.28
C VAL A 285 6.41 1.35 -11.43
N GLY A 286 6.39 1.94 -10.24
CA GLY A 286 7.52 1.89 -9.32
C GLY A 286 7.76 0.50 -8.73
N ASP A 287 6.72 -0.24 -8.38
CA ASP A 287 6.83 -1.60 -7.87
C ASP A 287 7.47 -2.54 -8.89
N LEU A 288 7.04 -2.49 -10.15
CA LEU A 288 7.64 -3.25 -11.24
C LEU A 288 9.13 -2.88 -11.42
N CYS A 289 9.47 -1.59 -11.39
CA CYS A 289 10.86 -1.14 -11.45
C CYS A 289 11.70 -1.72 -10.31
N THR A 290 11.19 -1.73 -9.09
CA THR A 290 11.93 -2.25 -7.92
C THR A 290 11.94 -3.78 -7.83
N ALA A 291 10.97 -4.47 -8.42
CA ALA A 291 10.87 -5.92 -8.42
C ALA A 291 11.73 -6.58 -9.52
N PHE A 292 11.68 -6.05 -10.74
CA PHE A 292 12.29 -6.69 -11.92
C PHE A 292 13.49 -5.93 -12.49
N GLY A 293 13.68 -4.66 -12.13
CA GLY A 293 14.86 -3.89 -12.51
C GLY A 293 14.94 -3.53 -13.99
N ALA A 294 16.14 -3.60 -14.56
CA ALA A 294 16.52 -3.07 -15.87
C ALA A 294 15.60 -3.44 -17.07
N PRO A 295 15.08 -4.68 -17.20
CA PRO A 295 14.19 -5.05 -18.30
C PRO A 295 12.91 -4.20 -18.36
N MET A 296 12.44 -3.70 -17.21
CA MET A 296 11.21 -2.92 -17.14
C MET A 296 11.28 -1.58 -17.86
N VAL A 297 12.48 -1.04 -18.09
CA VAL A 297 12.65 0.23 -18.80
C VAL A 297 12.08 0.13 -20.22
N GLN A 298 12.28 -0.99 -20.91
CA GLN A 298 11.80 -1.16 -22.29
C GLN A 298 10.26 -1.25 -22.37
N LEU A 299 9.63 -1.73 -21.29
CA LEU A 299 8.17 -1.90 -21.23
C LEU A 299 7.47 -0.66 -20.68
N LEU A 300 8.08 0.05 -19.73
CA LEU A 300 7.45 1.16 -19.01
C LEU A 300 7.79 2.54 -19.58
N ASP A 301 8.84 2.67 -20.40
CA ASP A 301 9.20 3.94 -21.03
C ASP A 301 8.32 4.28 -22.24
N LEU A 302 7.01 4.33 -22.01
CA LEU A 302 6.01 4.66 -23.00
C LEU A 302 5.51 6.09 -22.78
N GLU A 303 5.22 6.80 -23.87
CA GLU A 303 4.73 8.18 -23.82
C GLU A 303 3.48 8.35 -22.93
N PRO A 304 2.41 7.53 -23.05
CA PRO A 304 1.23 7.68 -22.19
C PRO A 304 1.54 7.54 -20.70
N ILE A 305 2.40 6.59 -20.33
CA ILE A 305 2.79 6.38 -18.93
C ILE A 305 3.60 7.58 -18.42
N ASN A 306 4.54 8.08 -19.22
CA ASN A 306 5.34 9.25 -18.87
C ASN A 306 4.49 10.51 -18.70
N GLU A 307 3.47 10.70 -19.56
CA GLU A 307 2.51 11.80 -19.46
C GLU A 307 1.67 11.68 -18.19
N MET A 308 1.08 10.51 -17.93
CA MET A 308 0.31 10.24 -16.71
C MET A 308 1.15 10.51 -15.45
N LEU A 309 2.41 10.07 -15.40
CA LEU A 309 3.32 10.37 -14.28
C LEU A 309 3.62 11.87 -14.17
N ALA A 310 3.77 12.59 -15.28
CA ALA A 310 3.95 14.03 -15.29
C ALA A 310 2.70 14.79 -14.81
N GLN A 311 1.50 14.29 -15.14
CA GLN A 311 0.24 14.80 -14.60
C GLN A 311 0.12 14.53 -13.10
N GLY A 312 0.38 13.29 -12.66
CA GLY A 312 0.33 12.91 -11.24
C GLY A 312 1.27 13.73 -10.36
N ARG A 313 2.48 14.06 -10.83
CA ARG A 313 3.42 14.96 -10.10
C ARG A 313 2.90 16.38 -9.91
N ARG A 314 1.96 16.82 -10.74
CA ARG A 314 1.29 18.13 -10.68
C ARG A 314 -0.06 18.07 -9.96
N SER A 315 -0.51 16.87 -9.56
CA SER A 315 -1.75 16.70 -8.81
C SER A 315 -1.73 17.49 -7.50
N ARG A 316 -2.91 17.93 -7.08
CA ARG A 316 -3.16 18.55 -5.77
C ARG A 316 -3.28 17.50 -4.66
N VAL A 317 -3.53 16.24 -5.01
CA VAL A 317 -3.66 15.13 -4.08
C VAL A 317 -2.26 14.63 -3.69
N ASN A 318 -1.94 14.71 -2.39
CA ASN A 318 -0.60 14.37 -1.89
C ASN A 318 -0.19 12.91 -2.18
N ARG A 319 -1.12 11.95 -2.06
CA ARG A 319 -0.86 10.52 -2.36
C ARG A 319 -0.42 10.34 -3.81
N THR A 320 -1.21 10.85 -4.76
CA THR A 320 -0.94 10.81 -6.20
C THR A 320 0.40 11.47 -6.55
N LYS A 321 0.63 12.67 -6.02
CA LYS A 321 1.89 13.41 -6.24
C LYS A 321 3.11 12.64 -5.73
N THR A 322 3.01 12.03 -4.55
CA THR A 322 4.11 11.29 -3.92
C THR A 322 4.45 10.05 -4.74
N LEU A 323 3.44 9.23 -5.08
CA LEU A 323 3.63 8.00 -5.84
C LEU A 323 4.14 8.28 -7.26
N ALA A 324 3.57 9.26 -7.96
CA ALA A 324 4.04 9.66 -9.29
C ALA A 324 5.49 10.18 -9.27
N THR A 325 5.87 10.94 -8.23
CA THR A 325 7.26 11.42 -8.07
C THR A 325 8.21 10.27 -7.82
N TRP A 326 7.84 9.33 -6.95
CA TRP A 326 8.63 8.15 -6.63
C TRP A 326 8.80 7.24 -7.85
N ALA A 327 7.72 6.89 -8.54
CA ALA A 327 7.76 6.04 -9.73
C ALA A 327 8.63 6.65 -10.85
N THR A 328 8.51 7.98 -11.07
CA THR A 328 9.37 8.71 -12.02
C THR A 328 10.85 8.59 -11.64
N LYS A 329 11.18 8.63 -10.35
CA LYS A 329 12.55 8.51 -9.85
C LYS A 329 13.10 7.11 -10.09
N GLU A 330 12.34 6.06 -9.77
CA GLU A 330 12.78 4.68 -9.98
C GLU A 330 12.99 4.36 -11.46
N LEU A 331 12.08 4.79 -12.33
CA LEU A 331 12.23 4.61 -13.78
C LEU A 331 13.50 5.33 -14.31
N ARG A 332 13.78 6.56 -13.85
CA ARG A 332 15.00 7.30 -14.22
C ARG A 332 16.28 6.64 -13.72
N LYS A 333 16.26 6.10 -12.49
CA LYS A 333 17.40 5.38 -11.91
C LYS A 333 17.78 4.18 -12.78
N LEU A 334 16.80 3.42 -13.24
CA LEU A 334 17.03 2.27 -14.13
C LEU A 334 17.53 2.71 -15.52
N LYS A 335 16.99 3.79 -16.09
CA LYS A 335 17.50 4.35 -17.35
C LYS A 335 18.99 4.72 -17.26
N ALA A 336 19.38 5.42 -16.19
CA ALA A 336 20.77 5.82 -15.98
C ALA A 336 21.71 4.60 -15.81
N ALA A 337 21.24 3.56 -15.10
CA ALA A 337 21.97 2.30 -14.97
C ALA A 337 22.12 1.56 -16.30
N ASN A 338 21.07 1.55 -17.14
CA ASN A 338 21.13 0.93 -18.47
C ASN A 338 22.08 1.68 -19.42
N SER A 339 22.07 3.03 -19.41
CA SER A 339 22.98 3.83 -20.25
C SER A 339 24.44 3.68 -19.84
N THR A 340 24.74 3.54 -18.55
CA THR A 340 26.11 3.31 -18.06
C THR A 340 26.59 1.88 -18.36
N ALA A 341 25.72 0.88 -18.28
CA ALA A 341 26.03 -0.49 -18.70
C ALA A 341 26.28 -0.58 -20.23
N ALA A 342 25.47 0.11 -21.04
CA ALA A 342 25.68 0.19 -22.49
C ALA A 342 27.01 0.88 -22.83
N ALA A 343 27.33 1.99 -22.17
CA ALA A 343 28.61 2.69 -22.34
C ALA A 343 29.82 1.84 -21.88
N ALA A 344 29.70 1.03 -20.82
CA ALA A 344 30.77 0.12 -20.41
C ALA A 344 30.98 -1.02 -21.43
N SER A 345 29.90 -1.55 -22.01
CA SER A 345 29.99 -2.61 -23.04
C SER A 345 30.64 -2.12 -24.33
N CYS A 346 30.41 -0.87 -24.75
CA CYS A 346 31.03 -0.30 -25.95
C CYS A 346 32.52 0.05 -25.77
N VAL A 347 33.00 0.22 -24.53
CA VAL A 347 34.44 0.39 -24.24
C VAL A 347 35.18 -0.95 -24.30
N SER A 348 34.51 -2.09 -24.04
CA SER A 348 35.14 -3.42 -24.12
C SER A 348 35.32 -3.96 -25.55
N SER A 349 34.73 -3.30 -26.56
CA SER A 349 34.81 -3.73 -27.97
C SER A 349 36.03 -3.17 -28.73
N TYR A 350 36.89 -2.37 -28.08
CA TYR A 350 38.21 -2.06 -28.63
C TYR A 350 39.18 -3.18 -28.22
N GLU A 351 39.21 -4.27 -28.99
CA GLU A 351 40.35 -5.19 -28.97
C GLU A 351 41.60 -4.40 -29.35
N VAL A 352 42.49 -4.19 -28.39
CA VAL A 352 43.88 -3.83 -28.68
C VAL A 352 44.48 -5.05 -29.37
N ILE A 353 44.54 -5.04 -30.70
CA ILE A 353 45.34 -5.99 -31.47
C ILE A 353 46.81 -5.67 -31.14
N SER A 354 47.37 -6.37 -30.15
CA SER A 354 48.80 -6.37 -29.91
C SER A 354 49.50 -7.11 -31.05
N ILE A 355 49.96 -6.36 -32.05
CA ILE A 355 50.89 -6.88 -33.06
C ILE A 355 52.29 -6.88 -32.42
N GLU A 356 52.78 -8.04 -32.00
CA GLU A 356 54.20 -8.22 -31.65
C GLU A 356 55.05 -8.12 -32.92
N ILE A 357 55.71 -6.98 -33.12
CA ILE A 357 56.79 -6.85 -34.10
C ILE A 357 58.08 -7.26 -33.40
N ASN A 358 58.53 -8.49 -33.66
CA ASN A 358 59.86 -8.95 -33.27
C ASN A 358 60.93 -8.29 -34.15
N LEU A 359 61.58 -7.25 -33.64
CA LEU A 359 62.80 -6.69 -34.23
C LEU A 359 64.01 -7.25 -33.47
N THR A 360 64.72 -8.17 -34.12
CA THR A 360 66.06 -8.59 -33.72
C THR A 360 67.06 -7.57 -34.23
N PHE A 361 67.79 -6.90 -33.33
CA PHE A 361 68.97 -6.11 -33.68
C PHE A 361 70.20 -6.65 -32.95
N LEU A 362 71.20 -7.01 -33.75
CA LEU A 362 72.56 -7.38 -33.34
C LEU A 362 73.36 -6.12 -32.97
N ASP A 363 74.11 -6.27 -31.88
CA ASP A 363 75.41 -5.69 -31.51
C ASP A 363 75.68 -4.16 -31.54
N ASP A 364 76.28 -3.77 -30.41
CA ASP A 364 77.38 -2.81 -30.24
C ASP A 364 77.14 -1.31 -29.93
N VAL A 365 77.62 -0.94 -28.73
CA VAL A 365 78.41 0.27 -28.38
C VAL A 365 77.71 1.60 -28.02
N LYS A 366 77.80 1.90 -26.71
CA LYS A 366 78.15 3.15 -25.96
C LYS A 366 77.44 4.51 -26.19
N PHE A 367 77.56 5.30 -25.10
CA PHE A 367 77.29 6.74 -24.85
C PHE A 367 75.81 7.13 -24.71
N ALA A 368 75.38 8.14 -23.94
CA ALA A 368 75.82 8.92 -22.76
C ALA A 368 74.82 10.10 -22.61
N SER A 369 74.77 10.74 -21.44
CA SER A 369 74.26 12.11 -21.17
C SER A 369 72.73 12.29 -21.26
N GLN A 370 72.03 12.69 -20.19
CA GLN A 370 71.82 14.02 -19.56
C GLN A 370 70.35 14.42 -19.75
N VAL A 371 69.58 14.56 -18.67
CA VAL A 371 69.21 15.84 -18.01
C VAL A 371 68.28 16.69 -18.89
N GLU A 372 67.00 16.86 -18.51
CA GLU A 372 66.50 18.03 -17.75
C GLU A 372 64.96 18.11 -17.80
N SER A 373 64.40 18.61 -16.70
CA SER A 373 63.02 19.03 -16.53
C SER A 373 62.71 20.32 -17.28
N ASN A 374 61.49 20.50 -17.81
CA ASN A 374 60.68 21.70 -17.55
C ASN A 374 59.23 21.58 -18.06
N THR A 375 58.33 21.81 -17.11
CA THR A 375 56.99 22.41 -17.17
C THR A 375 56.78 23.44 -18.30
N GLU A 376 55.62 23.42 -18.99
CA GLU A 376 54.49 24.36 -18.76
C GLU A 376 53.37 24.31 -19.83
N PHE A 377 52.13 24.55 -19.35
CA PHE A 377 50.93 25.13 -19.99
C PHE A 377 50.20 24.49 -21.19
N GLY A 378 48.87 24.40 -21.04
CA GLY A 378 47.95 24.63 -22.17
C GLY A 378 46.58 23.96 -22.08
N ASN A 379 45.64 24.56 -21.33
CA ASN A 379 44.20 24.36 -21.55
C ASN A 379 43.82 24.72 -23.00
N VAL A 380 43.14 23.84 -23.74
CA VAL A 380 42.13 24.25 -24.74
C VAL A 380 40.99 23.21 -24.84
N LEU A 381 39.82 23.74 -24.49
CA LEU A 381 38.43 23.43 -24.81
C LEU A 381 38.10 22.67 -26.13
N PHE A 382 37.19 21.69 -26.00
CA PHE A 382 36.17 21.15 -26.95
C PHE A 382 36.49 20.90 -28.44
N LEU A 383 36.19 19.67 -28.89
CA LEU A 383 35.04 19.38 -29.78
C LEU A 383 34.58 17.93 -29.62
#